data_AF-A0A1Y3AC94-F1
#
_entry.id   AF-A0A1Y3AC94-F1
#
_cell.length_a   1.000
_cell.length_b   1.000
_cell.length_c   1.000
_cell.angle_alpha   90.00
_cell.angle_beta   90.00
_cell.angle_gamma   90.00
#
_symmetry.space_group_name_H-M   'P 1'
#
loop_
_entity.id
_entity.type
_entity.pdbx_description
1 polymer ?
#
loop_
_entity_poly.entity_id
_entity_poly.type
_entity_poly.pdbx_seq_one_letter_code
_entity_poly.pdbx_strand_id
1 'polypeptide(L)'
;MDEEELAAIASLLEDEYARAILRHTSEQPLSASDLMDRCDASKATTYRRIDRLREHELIESYQEYDPAGHHYEVYAATLDELTVGLDDGEFAVSVDRTDDPADRMTDLFNELK
;
A
#
# COMPACT_ATOMS: atom_id res chain seq x y z
N MET A 1 -15.34 -10.59 3.16
CA MET A 1 -15.35 -9.16 3.49
C MET A 1 -16.79 -8.75 3.71
N ASP A 2 -17.06 -8.02 4.79
CA ASP A 2 -18.39 -7.45 5.04
C ASP A 2 -18.55 -6.10 4.32
N GLU A 3 -19.75 -5.52 4.39
CA GLU A 3 -20.10 -4.29 3.68
C GLU A 3 -19.33 -3.07 4.21
N GLU A 4 -19.00 -3.05 5.52
CA GLU A 4 -18.28 -1.95 6.16
C GLU A 4 -16.81 -1.93 5.75
N GLU A 5 -16.16 -3.10 5.76
CA GLU A 5 -14.79 -3.28 5.29
C GLU A 5 -14.67 -2.95 3.78
N LEU A 6 -15.64 -3.38 2.96
CA LEU A 6 -15.70 -3.02 1.55
C LEU A 6 -15.80 -1.50 1.35
N ALA A 7 -16.71 -0.84 2.06
CA ALA A 7 -16.88 0.61 1.94
C ALA A 7 -15.61 1.37 2.35
N ALA A 8 -14.88 0.87 3.36
CA ALA A 8 -13.64 1.47 3.80
C ALA A 8 -12.51 1.33 2.77
N ILE A 9 -12.32 0.14 2.19
CA ILE A 9 -11.34 -0.11 1.12
C ILE A 9 -11.72 0.66 -0.16
N ALA A 10 -12.99 0.67 -0.55
CA ALA A 10 -13.46 1.46 -1.69
C ALA A 10 -13.19 2.97 -1.49
N SER A 11 -13.45 3.50 -0.29
CA SER A 11 -13.13 4.89 0.06
C SER A 11 -11.63 5.19 -0.05
N LEU A 12 -10.77 4.24 0.30
CA LEU A 12 -9.32 4.38 0.11
C LEU A 12 -8.94 4.35 -1.37
N LEU A 13 -9.55 3.47 -2.16
CA LEU A 13 -9.30 3.41 -3.60
C LEU A 13 -9.90 4.59 -4.35
N GLU A 14 -10.86 5.34 -3.79
CA GLU A 14 -11.34 6.62 -4.33
C GLU A 14 -10.40 7.79 -4.01
N ASP A 15 -9.67 7.75 -2.89
CA ASP A 15 -8.73 8.80 -2.47
C ASP A 15 -7.44 8.78 -3.33
N GLU A 16 -7.16 9.90 -4.00
CA GLU A 16 -6.01 10.01 -4.91
C GLU A 16 -4.65 9.86 -4.21
N TYR A 17 -4.52 10.32 -2.96
CA TYR A 17 -3.29 10.19 -2.19
C TYR A 17 -3.08 8.76 -1.73
N ALA A 18 -4.15 8.05 -1.36
CA ALA A 18 -4.07 6.64 -1.01
C ALA A 18 -3.65 5.79 -2.21
N ARG A 19 -4.24 6.03 -3.41
CA ARG A 19 -3.79 5.38 -4.65
C ARG A 19 -2.34 5.73 -5.01
N ALA A 20 -1.92 6.99 -4.82
CA ALA A 20 -0.55 7.42 -5.08
C ALA A 20 0.45 6.72 -4.15
N ILE A 21 0.12 6.60 -2.85
CA ILE A 21 0.92 5.85 -1.88
C ILE A 21 1.03 4.40 -2.32
N LEU A 22 -0.10 3.71 -2.56
CA LEU A 22 -0.12 2.31 -3.00
C LEU A 22 0.72 2.09 -4.26
N ARG A 23 0.58 2.97 -5.26
CA ARG A 23 1.39 2.91 -6.48
C ARG A 23 2.88 2.99 -6.17
N HIS A 24 3.31 4.00 -5.43
CA HIS A 24 4.74 4.21 -5.16
C HIS A 24 5.34 3.13 -4.25
N THR A 25 4.60 2.68 -3.24
CA THR A 25 5.06 1.62 -2.33
C THR A 25 4.94 0.22 -2.94
N SER A 26 4.24 0.06 -4.07
CA SER A 26 4.21 -1.20 -4.82
C SER A 26 5.48 -1.43 -5.63
N GLU A 27 6.14 -0.35 -6.08
CA GLU A 27 7.38 -0.39 -6.87
C GLU A 27 8.61 -0.64 -5.96
N GLN A 28 8.63 -0.06 -4.76
CA GLN A 28 9.68 -0.25 -3.74
C GLN A 28 9.24 0.29 -2.37
N PRO A 29 9.83 -0.15 -1.24
CA PRO A 29 9.56 0.43 0.07
C PRO A 29 9.97 1.90 0.16
N LEU A 30 9.13 2.76 0.75
CA LEU A 30 9.38 4.21 0.85
C LEU A 30 9.10 4.76 2.25
N SER A 31 9.89 5.75 2.68
CA SER A 31 9.64 6.44 3.95
C SER A 31 8.42 7.36 3.89
N ALA A 32 7.93 7.82 5.05
CA ALA A 32 6.89 8.86 5.07
C ALA A 32 7.34 10.16 4.37
N SER A 33 8.63 10.51 4.46
CA SER A 33 9.21 11.69 3.80
C SER A 33 9.17 11.53 2.29
N ASP A 34 9.61 10.37 1.81
CA ASP A 34 9.54 9.99 0.40
C ASP A 34 8.13 10.12 -0.18
N LEU A 35 7.12 9.69 0.58
CA LEU A 35 5.72 9.75 0.18
C LEU A 35 5.16 11.17 0.20
N MET A 36 5.55 12.00 1.17
CA MET A 36 5.22 13.44 1.17
C MET A 36 5.74 14.12 -0.10
N ASP A 37 6.99 13.86 -0.46
CA ASP A 37 7.63 14.47 -1.63
C ASP A 37 7.03 13.96 -2.95
N ARG A 38 6.87 12.64 -3.11
CA ARG A 38 6.36 12.04 -4.35
C ARG A 38 4.87 12.31 -4.59
N CYS A 39 4.08 12.38 -3.53
CA CYS A 39 2.64 12.61 -3.64
C CYS A 39 2.26 14.10 -3.58
N ASP A 40 3.22 15.01 -3.44
CA ASP A 40 2.98 16.46 -3.17
C ASP A 40 1.97 16.66 -2.03
N ALA A 41 2.16 15.90 -0.95
CA ALA A 41 1.19 15.77 0.13
C ALA A 41 1.72 16.37 1.44
N SER A 42 0.85 17.09 2.15
CA SER A 42 1.18 17.54 3.50
C SER A 42 1.39 16.37 4.46
N LYS A 43 2.24 16.53 5.48
CA LYS A 43 2.46 15.55 6.54
C LYS A 43 1.17 14.96 7.11
N ALA A 44 0.21 15.82 7.46
CA ALA A 44 -1.08 15.38 8.00
C ALA A 44 -1.90 14.56 6.97
N THR A 45 -1.81 14.91 5.68
CA THR A 45 -2.47 14.17 4.60
C THR A 45 -1.84 12.80 4.44
N THR A 46 -0.51 12.71 4.40
CA THR A 46 0.25 11.47 4.24
C THR A 46 0.01 10.49 5.37
N TYR A 47 0.24 10.90 6.63
CA TYR A 47 0.06 9.99 7.78
C TYR A 47 -1.39 9.50 7.89
N ARG A 48 -2.39 10.36 7.67
CA ARG A 48 -3.80 9.93 7.69
C ARG A 48 -4.11 8.84 6.66
N ARG A 49 -3.45 8.83 5.48
CA ARG A 49 -3.66 7.78 4.48
C ARG A 49 -2.84 6.54 4.81
N ILE A 50 -1.61 6.70 5.28
CA ILE A 50 -0.78 5.58 5.74
C ILE A 50 -1.53 4.80 6.84
N ASP A 51 -2.03 5.49 7.85
CA ASP A 51 -2.71 4.86 8.98
C ASP A 51 -3.93 4.05 8.50
N ARG A 52 -4.77 4.64 7.64
CA ARG A 52 -5.94 3.96 7.07
C ARG A 52 -5.57 2.80 6.14
N LEU A 53 -4.54 2.95 5.31
CA LEU A 53 -4.06 1.86 4.45
C LEU A 53 -3.52 0.69 5.27
N ARG A 54 -2.83 0.97 6.38
CA ARG A 54 -2.34 -0.06 7.32
C ARG A 54 -3.47 -0.74 8.08
N GLU A 55 -4.49 0.02 8.47
CA GLU A 55 -5.68 -0.51 9.16
C GLU A 55 -6.38 -1.61 8.33
N HIS A 56 -6.35 -1.51 7.00
CA HIS A 56 -6.90 -2.50 6.09
C HIS A 56 -5.84 -3.42 5.45
N GLU A 57 -4.63 -3.43 6.00
CA GLU A 57 -3.52 -4.29 5.54
C GLU A 57 -3.24 -4.14 4.04
N LEU A 58 -3.37 -2.93 3.49
CA LEU A 58 -3.08 -2.60 2.09
C LEU A 58 -1.64 -2.08 1.90
N ILE A 59 -1.03 -1.64 3.01
CA ILE A 59 0.40 -1.42 3.15
C ILE A 59 0.86 -1.97 4.50
N GLU A 60 2.13 -2.27 4.60
CA GLU A 60 2.80 -2.63 5.85
C GLU A 60 4.02 -1.72 6.09
N SER A 61 4.69 -1.86 7.25
CA SER A 61 5.91 -1.11 7.52
C SER A 61 7.07 -1.95 8.00
N TYR A 62 8.26 -1.44 7.69
CA TYR A 62 9.54 -2.02 8.02
C TYR A 62 10.45 -0.97 8.64
N GLN A 63 11.39 -1.43 9.47
CA GLN A 63 12.47 -0.58 9.98
C GLN A 63 13.69 -0.75 9.07
N GLU A 64 14.13 0.34 8.46
CA GLU A 64 15.35 0.43 7.65
C GLU A 64 16.47 1.12 8.43
N TYR A 65 17.71 0.86 8.03
CA TYR A 65 18.91 1.43 8.64
C TYR A 65 19.63 2.31 7.63
N ASP A 66 19.86 3.57 7.98
CA ASP A 66 20.81 4.38 7.23
C ASP A 66 22.28 3.96 7.56
N PRO A 67 23.26 4.29 6.70
CA PRO A 67 24.68 4.00 6.97
C PRO A 67 25.26 4.68 8.22
N ALA A 68 24.55 5.67 8.80
CA ALA A 68 24.90 6.33 10.04
C ALA A 68 24.25 5.68 11.28
N GLY A 69 23.43 4.64 11.08
CA GLY A 69 22.74 3.90 12.13
C GLY A 69 21.42 4.51 12.60
N HIS A 70 20.87 5.52 11.90
CA HIS A 70 19.53 5.99 12.20
C HIS A 70 18.50 5.04 11.61
N HIS A 71 17.53 4.66 12.45
CA HIS A 71 16.38 3.89 12.02
C HIS A 71 15.34 4.83 11.40
N TYR A 72 14.78 4.43 10.27
CA TYR A 72 13.59 5.07 9.72
C TYR A 72 12.56 4.03 9.30
N GLU A 73 11.29 4.40 9.39
CA GLU A 73 10.18 3.55 8.97
C GLU A 73 9.94 3.73 7.47
N VAL A 74 9.85 2.61 6.75
CA VAL A 74 9.42 2.56 5.35
C VAL A 74 8.15 1.75 5.22
N TYR A 75 7.40 1.97 4.14
CA TYR A 75 6.14 1.32 3.85
C TYR A 75 6.19 0.63 2.50
N ALA A 76 5.62 -0.57 2.43
CA ALA A 76 5.48 -1.35 1.20
C ALA A 76 4.00 -1.68 0.95
N ALA A 77 3.56 -1.67 -0.31
CA ALA A 77 2.19 -2.08 -0.64
C ALA A 77 2.06 -3.60 -0.64
N THR A 78 1.07 -4.08 0.09
CA THR A 78 0.67 -5.50 0.15
C THR A 78 -0.47 -5.80 -0.81
N LEU A 79 -1.30 -4.80 -1.16
CA LEU A 79 -2.38 -4.97 -2.14
C LEU A 79 -1.80 -5.42 -3.49
N ASP A 80 -2.35 -6.52 -4.01
CA ASP A 80 -2.05 -7.05 -5.34
C ASP A 80 -3.28 -6.92 -6.26
N GLU A 81 -4.43 -7.44 -5.82
CA GLU A 81 -5.67 -7.40 -6.59
C GLU A 81 -6.90 -7.16 -5.71
N LEU A 82 -7.86 -6.38 -6.23
CA LEU A 82 -9.22 -6.29 -5.70
C LEU A 82 -10.18 -6.82 -6.76
N THR A 83 -10.85 -7.93 -6.46
CA THR A 83 -11.84 -8.53 -7.36
C THR A 83 -13.25 -8.25 -6.85
N VAL A 84 -14.10 -7.69 -7.72
CA VAL A 84 -15.53 -7.45 -7.46
C VAL A 84 -16.36 -8.27 -8.45
N GLY A 85 -17.06 -9.28 -7.96
CA GLY A 85 -18.05 -10.05 -8.70
C GLY A 85 -19.47 -9.63 -8.34
N LEU A 86 -20.39 -9.73 -9.31
CA LEU A 86 -21.83 -9.59 -9.11
C LEU A 86 -22.51 -10.78 -9.77
N ASP A 87 -23.13 -11.64 -8.98
CA ASP A 87 -23.85 -12.83 -9.45
C ASP A 87 -25.15 -12.97 -8.67
N ASP A 88 -26.26 -13.21 -9.37
CA ASP A 88 -27.62 -13.29 -8.80
C ASP A 88 -28.00 -12.14 -7.82
N GLY A 89 -27.44 -10.94 -8.03
CA GLY A 89 -27.69 -9.77 -7.19
C GLY A 89 -26.85 -9.70 -5.92
N GLU A 90 -25.93 -10.65 -5.72
CA GLU A 90 -24.99 -10.68 -4.61
C GLU A 90 -23.60 -10.21 -5.05
N PHE A 91 -22.99 -9.32 -4.25
CA PHE A 91 -21.61 -8.90 -4.46
C PHE A 91 -20.66 -9.87 -3.76
N ALA A 92 -19.70 -10.40 -4.52
CA ALA A 92 -18.57 -11.14 -3.99
C ALA A 92 -17.31 -10.28 -4.15
N VAL A 93 -16.66 -9.93 -3.05
CA VAL A 93 -15.43 -9.13 -3.09
C VAL A 93 -14.29 -9.83 -2.37
N SER A 94 -13.14 -9.92 -3.04
CA SER A 94 -11.89 -10.43 -2.50
C SER A 94 -10.76 -9.43 -2.67
N VAL A 95 -9.84 -9.44 -1.70
CA VAL A 95 -8.60 -8.66 -1.72
C VAL A 95 -7.46 -9.65 -1.62
N ASP A 96 -6.68 -9.74 -2.69
CA ASP A 96 -5.48 -10.54 -2.74
C ASP A 96 -4.28 -9.66 -2.36
N ARG A 97 -3.44 -10.22 -1.50
CA ARG A 97 -2.28 -9.53 -0.92
C ARG A 97 -1.03 -10.35 -1.18
N THR A 98 0.10 -9.67 -1.38
CA THR A 98 1.40 -10.32 -1.48
C THR A 98 1.94 -10.62 -0.08
N ASP A 99 2.50 -11.82 0.09
CA ASP A 99 3.08 -12.27 1.37
C ASP A 99 4.52 -11.77 1.59
N ASP A 100 5.21 -11.26 0.56
CA ASP A 100 6.60 -10.81 0.69
C ASP A 100 6.99 -9.68 -0.31
N PRO A 101 7.14 -8.42 0.14
CA PRO A 101 7.69 -7.34 -0.69
C PRO A 101 9.14 -7.57 -1.14
N ALA A 102 9.92 -8.42 -0.45
CA ALA A 102 11.26 -8.80 -0.88
C ALA A 102 11.26 -9.74 -2.09
N ASP A 103 10.17 -10.47 -2.33
CA ASP A 103 10.00 -11.25 -3.56
C ASP A 103 9.87 -10.32 -4.78
N ARG A 104 9.17 -9.17 -4.67
CA ARG A 104 9.15 -8.15 -5.74
C ARG A 104 10.53 -7.59 -6.06
N MET A 105 11.39 -7.40 -5.05
CA MET A 105 12.78 -6.98 -5.26
C MET A 105 13.56 -8.06 -6.01
N THR A 106 13.39 -9.33 -5.63
CA THR A 106 14.06 -10.48 -6.27
C THR A 106 13.61 -10.68 -7.71
N ASP A 107 12.31 -10.54 -7.99
CA ASP A 107 11.75 -10.67 -9.33
C ASP A 107 12.20 -9.53 -10.25
N LEU A 108 12.21 -8.28 -9.76
CA LEU A 108 12.69 -7.11 -10.51
C LEU A 108 14.18 -7.23 -10.89
N PHE A 109 15.03 -7.80 -10.02
CA PHE A 109 16.43 -8.07 -10.32
C PHE A 109 16.64 -9.23 -11.31
N ASN A 110 15.70 -10.19 -11.38
CA ASN A 110 15.79 -11.32 -12.30
C ASN A 110 15.28 -10.99 -13.72
N GLU A 111 14.36 -10.04 -13.89
CA GLU A 111 13.89 -9.57 -15.21
C GLU A 111 14.92 -8.71 -15.97
N LEU A 112 15.97 -8.24 -15.29
CA LEU A 112 17.08 -7.47 -15.88
C LEU A 112 18.26 -8.34 -16.34
N LYS A 113 18.11 -9.67 -16.39
CA LYS A 113 19.12 -10.63 -16.84
C LYS A 113 18.83 -11.26 -18.20
#